data_AF-A0A3D5Y3J6-F1
#
_entry.id   AF-A0A3D5Y3J6-F1
#
_cell.length_a   1.000
_cell.length_b   1.000
_cell.length_c   1.000
_cell.angle_alpha   90.00
_cell.angle_beta   90.00
_cell.angle_gamma   90.00
#
_symmetry.space_group_name_H-M   'P 1'
#
loop_
_entity.id
_entity.type
_entity.pdbx_description
1 polymer ?
#
loop_
_entity_poly.entity_id
_entity_poly.type
_entity_poly.pdbx_seq_one_letter_code
_entity_poly.pdbx_strand_id
1 'polypeptide(L)'
;MIPLHDDNPTQITPLITIAFIGLCVLVFFWQLSLGPGQEAALLALGVIPAVIFDHARLPLELVWVHPALTPLTSMFLHAGFMHLAGNMLYLWIFGNNVEDAMGHGRFIVFYLICGVAAAFAQALSNPESPIPMVGASGAISGVLGAYLLLYPHARVLVAIPLGFYI
;
A
#
# COMPACT_ATOMS: atom_id res chain seq x y z
N MET A 1 9.38 -13.71 7.38
CA MET A 1 9.12 -13.25 8.77
C MET A 1 7.79 -12.54 8.79
N ILE A 2 6.91 -12.89 9.73
CA ILE A 2 5.59 -12.29 9.89
C ILE A 2 5.66 -11.48 11.19
N PRO A 3 5.67 -10.14 11.14
CA PRO A 3 5.64 -9.36 12.36
C PRO A 3 4.31 -9.60 13.08
N LEU A 4 4.37 -9.75 14.40
CA LEU A 4 3.20 -9.98 15.24
C LEU A 4 2.90 -8.78 16.13
N HIS A 5 3.94 -8.14 16.66
CA HIS A 5 3.82 -7.06 17.63
C HIS A 5 5.14 -6.28 17.75
N ASP A 6 5.05 -5.02 18.17
CA ASP A 6 6.17 -4.20 18.60
C ASP A 6 5.95 -3.70 20.04
N ASP A 7 7.03 -3.47 20.79
CA ASP A 7 6.96 -3.07 22.20
C ASP A 7 6.78 -1.55 22.42
N ASN A 8 6.63 -0.75 21.37
CA ASN A 8 6.60 0.71 21.52
C ASN A 8 5.20 1.20 21.91
N PRO A 9 5.05 1.90 23.06
CA PRO A 9 3.77 2.47 23.44
C PRO A 9 3.40 3.62 22.51
N THR A 10 2.15 3.65 22.07
CA THR A 10 1.56 4.77 21.31
C THR A 10 0.82 5.73 22.23
N GLN A 11 0.97 7.04 22.05
CA GLN A 11 0.29 8.05 22.86
C GLN A 11 -1.06 8.47 22.26
N ILE A 12 -1.18 8.47 20.93
CA ILE A 12 -2.41 8.81 20.21
C ILE A 12 -3.10 7.56 19.66
N THR A 13 -4.42 7.67 19.46
CA THR A 13 -5.16 6.68 18.70
C THR A 13 -4.79 6.77 17.22
N PRO A 14 -4.38 5.70 16.54
CA PRO A 14 -3.88 5.74 15.16
C PRO A 14 -5.03 5.79 14.15
N LEU A 15 -5.76 6.91 14.14
CA LEU A 15 -6.98 7.11 13.34
C LEU A 15 -6.73 6.97 11.84
N ILE A 16 -5.61 7.49 11.34
CA ILE A 16 -5.29 7.45 9.92
C ILE A 16 -4.86 6.06 9.49
N THR A 17 -4.08 5.36 10.32
CA THR A 17 -3.72 3.96 10.08
C THR A 17 -4.98 3.10 9.97
N ILE A 18 -5.92 3.25 10.92
CA ILE A 18 -7.21 2.55 10.89
C ILE A 18 -8.02 2.95 9.66
N ALA A 19 -8.05 4.23 9.30
CA ALA A 19 -8.77 4.71 8.12
C ALA A 19 -8.21 4.14 6.81
N PHE A 20 -6.89 4.09 6.64
CA PHE A 20 -6.26 3.48 5.46
C PHE A 20 -6.51 1.97 5.40
N ILE A 21 -6.46 1.27 6.53
CA ILE A 21 -6.81 -0.15 6.60
C ILE A 21 -8.26 -0.35 6.18
N GLY A 22 -9.18 0.40 6.80
CA GLY A 22 -10.60 0.35 6.48
C GLY A 22 -10.87 0.63 5.01
N LEU A 23 -10.24 1.65 4.43
CA LEU A 23 -10.39 1.99 3.03
C LEU A 23 -9.88 0.88 2.10
N CYS A 24 -8.69 0.31 2.35
CA CYS A 24 -8.17 -0.81 1.57
C CYS A 24 -9.10 -2.04 1.64
N VAL A 25 -9.62 -2.34 2.82
CA VAL A 25 -10.56 -3.46 3.03
C VAL A 25 -11.87 -3.20 2.27
N LEU A 26 -12.44 -2.00 2.37
CA LEU A 26 -13.66 -1.62 1.66
C LEU A 26 -13.48 -1.68 0.14
N VAL A 27 -12.37 -1.14 -0.38
CA VAL A 27 -12.03 -1.21 -1.80
C VAL A 27 -11.86 -2.65 -2.24
N PHE A 28 -11.23 -3.50 -1.45
CA PHE A 28 -11.06 -4.91 -1.79
C PHE A 28 -12.40 -5.67 -1.82
N PHE A 29 -13.31 -5.43 -0.87
CA PHE A 29 -14.65 -6.02 -0.93
C PHE A 29 -15.47 -5.49 -2.12
N TRP A 30 -15.29 -4.21 -2.47
CA TRP A 30 -15.85 -3.67 -3.69
C TRP A 30 -15.28 -4.38 -4.93
N GLN A 31 -13.96 -4.61 -5.02
CA GLN A 31 -13.35 -5.37 -6.11
C GLN A 31 -13.96 -6.77 -6.25
N LEU A 32 -14.17 -7.48 -5.12
CA LEU A 32 -14.80 -8.80 -5.12
C LEU A 32 -16.26 -8.75 -5.59
N SER A 33 -16.99 -7.68 -5.26
CA SER A 33 -18.38 -7.51 -5.68
C SER A 33 -18.57 -7.35 -7.19
N LEU A 34 -17.50 -7.01 -7.94
CA LEU A 34 -17.54 -6.83 -9.39
C LEU A 34 -17.53 -8.14 -10.19
N GLY A 35 -17.18 -9.28 -9.56
CA GLY A 35 -17.05 -10.56 -10.25
C GLY A 35 -16.13 -10.45 -11.48
N PRO A 36 -16.62 -10.73 -12.71
CA PRO A 36 -15.82 -10.57 -13.94
C PRO A 36 -15.28 -9.14 -14.17
N GLY A 37 -15.92 -8.12 -13.60
CA GLY A 37 -15.47 -6.72 -13.70
C GLY A 37 -14.24 -6.38 -12.84
N GLN A 38 -13.77 -7.30 -12.00
CA GLN A 38 -12.61 -7.09 -11.15
C GLN A 38 -11.33 -6.81 -11.97
N GLU A 39 -11.14 -7.53 -13.08
CA GLU A 39 -9.99 -7.34 -13.96
C GLU A 39 -10.00 -5.94 -14.60
N ALA A 40 -11.18 -5.50 -15.06
CA ALA A 40 -11.35 -4.14 -15.58
C ALA A 40 -11.02 -3.08 -14.54
N ALA A 41 -11.44 -3.27 -13.28
CA ALA A 41 -11.09 -2.34 -12.19
C ALA A 41 -9.58 -2.29 -11.90
N LEU A 42 -8.88 -3.43 -11.95
CA LEU A 42 -7.43 -3.48 -11.79
C LEU A 42 -6.70 -2.76 -12.92
N LEU A 43 -7.17 -2.90 -14.16
CA LEU A 43 -6.61 -2.18 -15.31
C LEU A 43 -6.92 -0.67 -15.28
N ALA A 44 -8.13 -0.30 -14.87
CA ALA A 44 -8.60 1.08 -14.89
C ALA A 44 -8.03 1.94 -13.74
N LEU A 45 -7.77 1.33 -12.59
CA LEU A 45 -7.35 2.04 -11.37
C LEU A 45 -5.93 1.68 -10.91
N GLY A 46 -5.31 0.64 -11.48
CA GLY A 46 -3.92 0.28 -11.24
C GLY A 46 -2.96 1.12 -12.08
N VAL A 47 -1.70 1.20 -11.65
CA VAL A 47 -0.66 1.86 -12.45
C VAL A 47 -0.18 0.89 -13.51
N ILE A 48 -0.40 1.21 -14.78
CA ILE A 48 0.22 0.47 -15.89
C ILE A 48 1.41 1.30 -16.39
N PRO A 49 2.67 0.84 -16.20
CA PRO A 49 3.86 1.58 -16.63
C PRO A 49 3.79 2.02 -18.10
N ALA A 50 3.39 1.12 -18.99
CA ALA A 50 3.27 1.41 -20.42
C ALA A 50 2.27 2.55 -20.70
N VAL A 51 1.23 2.72 -19.89
CA VAL A 51 0.24 3.80 -20.05
C VAL A 51 0.73 5.11 -19.45
N ILE A 52 1.39 5.08 -18.28
CA ILE A 52 1.95 6.28 -17.66
C ILE A 52 3.03 6.91 -18.54
N PHE A 53 3.85 6.10 -19.21
CA PHE A 53 4.94 6.57 -20.07
C PHE A 53 4.56 6.66 -21.56
N ASP A 54 3.26 6.57 -21.89
CA ASP A 54 2.73 6.68 -23.27
C ASP A 54 3.32 5.66 -24.27
N HIS A 55 3.79 4.50 -23.79
CA HIS A 55 4.17 3.35 -24.61
C HIS A 55 2.95 2.53 -25.06
N ALA A 56 1.82 2.64 -24.37
CA ALA A 56 0.56 1.98 -24.68
C ALA A 56 -0.63 2.85 -24.27
N ARG A 57 -1.82 2.55 -24.80
CA ARG A 57 -3.07 3.23 -24.43
C ARG A 57 -4.12 2.21 -24.00
N LEU A 58 -4.81 2.51 -22.91
CA LEU A 58 -5.98 1.75 -22.49
C LEU A 58 -7.14 2.02 -23.47
N PRO A 59 -7.95 1.00 -23.79
CA PRO A 59 -9.26 1.20 -24.42
C PRO A 59 -10.09 2.23 -23.65
N LEU A 60 -10.87 3.05 -24.35
CA LEU A 60 -11.61 4.15 -23.73
C LEU A 60 -12.59 3.66 -22.65
N GLU A 61 -13.17 2.46 -22.79
CA GLU A 61 -14.02 1.85 -21.76
C GLU A 61 -13.32 1.54 -20.43
N LEU A 62 -11.98 1.44 -20.44
CA LEU A 62 -11.16 1.15 -19.25
C LEU A 62 -10.52 2.40 -18.64
N VAL A 63 -10.74 3.59 -19.22
CA VAL A 63 -10.23 4.86 -18.68
C VAL A 63 -11.24 5.45 -17.69
N TRP A 64 -11.29 4.90 -16.47
CA TRP A 64 -12.20 5.41 -15.42
C TRP A 64 -11.66 6.65 -14.71
N VAL A 65 -10.33 6.75 -14.62
CA VAL A 65 -9.60 7.91 -14.11
C VAL A 65 -8.48 8.28 -15.07
N HIS A 66 -8.03 9.53 -15.02
CA HIS A 66 -6.88 9.95 -15.81
C HIS A 66 -5.63 9.15 -15.38
N PRO A 67 -4.77 8.64 -16.30
CA PRO A 67 -3.60 7.83 -15.95
C PRO A 67 -2.67 8.43 -14.89
N ALA A 68 -2.55 9.76 -14.87
CA ALA A 68 -1.77 10.49 -13.85
C ALA A 68 -2.29 10.33 -12.40
N LEU A 69 -3.54 9.90 -12.21
CA LEU A 69 -4.13 9.63 -10.89
C LEU A 69 -3.94 8.17 -10.46
N THR A 70 -3.54 7.29 -11.37
CA THR A 70 -3.38 5.86 -11.05
C THR A 70 -2.37 5.58 -9.94
N PRO A 71 -1.27 6.36 -9.74
CA PRO A 71 -0.36 6.15 -8.60
C PRO A 71 -1.03 6.33 -7.24
N LEU A 72 -2.13 7.08 -7.16
CA LEU A 72 -2.91 7.25 -5.93
C LEU A 72 -3.97 6.17 -5.80
N THR A 73 -4.73 5.88 -6.87
CA THR A 73 -5.80 4.88 -6.81
C THR A 73 -5.26 3.46 -6.62
N SER A 74 -4.10 3.15 -7.21
CA SER A 74 -3.48 1.84 -7.11
C SER A 74 -3.10 1.45 -5.69
N MET A 75 -2.85 2.44 -4.81
CA MET A 75 -2.47 2.21 -3.41
C MET A 75 -3.54 1.46 -2.60
N PHE A 76 -4.81 1.53 -3.03
CA PHE A 76 -5.93 0.93 -2.30
C PHE A 76 -6.42 -0.39 -2.91
N LEU A 77 -6.00 -0.71 -4.14
CA LEU A 77 -6.36 -1.95 -4.84
C LEU A 77 -5.49 -3.11 -4.38
N HIS A 78 -6.06 -4.32 -4.31
CA HIS A 78 -5.31 -5.53 -3.98
C HIS A 78 -5.64 -6.67 -4.94
N ALA A 79 -4.63 -7.47 -5.29
CA ALA A 79 -4.75 -8.58 -6.24
C ALA A 79 -5.27 -9.89 -5.60
N GLY A 80 -5.44 -9.93 -4.28
CA GLY A 80 -5.94 -11.11 -3.58
C GLY A 80 -5.87 -10.99 -2.06
N PHE A 81 -6.47 -11.94 -1.35
CA PHE A 81 -6.58 -11.94 0.11
C PHE A 81 -5.23 -11.89 0.83
N MET A 82 -4.26 -12.70 0.41
CA MET A 82 -2.92 -12.70 1.04
C MET A 82 -2.18 -11.39 0.78
N HIS A 83 -2.39 -10.77 -0.38
CA HIS A 83 -1.80 -9.48 -0.70
C HIS A 83 -2.38 -8.37 0.20
N LEU A 84 -3.72 -8.35 0.39
CA LEU A 84 -4.36 -7.44 1.33
C LEU A 84 -3.90 -7.70 2.77
N ALA A 85 -4.02 -8.95 3.24
CA ALA A 85 -3.71 -9.31 4.62
C ALA A 85 -2.27 -8.96 5.01
N GLY A 86 -1.30 -9.21 4.11
CA GLY A 86 0.09 -8.83 4.34
C GLY A 86 0.28 -7.32 4.48
N ASN A 87 -0.31 -6.53 3.58
CA ASN A 87 -0.24 -5.07 3.66
C ASN A 87 -0.89 -4.53 4.95
N MET A 88 -2.09 -5.01 5.29
CA MET A 88 -2.80 -4.54 6.48
C MET A 88 -2.07 -4.91 7.76
N LEU A 89 -1.45 -6.09 7.82
CA LEU A 89 -0.63 -6.50 8.95
C LEU A 89 0.56 -5.56 9.16
N TYR A 90 1.33 -5.29 8.11
CA TYR A 90 2.49 -4.39 8.21
C TYR A 90 2.06 -2.97 8.53
N LEU A 91 0.98 -2.47 7.92
CA LEU A 91 0.45 -1.15 8.20
C LEU A 91 -0.05 -1.05 9.66
N TRP A 92 -0.68 -2.09 10.18
CA TRP A 92 -1.16 -2.13 11.57
C TRP A 92 -0.02 -2.11 12.58
N ILE A 93 1.06 -2.83 12.31
CA ILE A 93 2.19 -2.98 13.25
C ILE A 93 3.13 -1.77 13.23
N PHE A 94 3.31 -1.13 12.08
CA PHE A 94 4.29 -0.03 11.97
C PHE A 94 3.63 1.34 11.79
N GLY A 95 2.41 1.39 11.25
CA GLY A 95 1.73 2.64 10.92
C GLY A 95 1.36 3.44 12.16
N ASN A 96 0.91 2.78 13.22
CA ASN A 96 0.54 3.39 14.50
C ASN A 96 1.70 4.18 15.13
N ASN A 97 2.92 3.62 15.21
CA ASN A 97 4.05 4.32 15.82
C ASN A 97 4.53 5.49 14.95
N VAL A 98 4.53 5.32 13.62
CA VAL A 98 4.92 6.40 12.70
C VAL A 98 3.88 7.52 12.69
N GLU A 99 2.60 7.18 12.78
CA GLU A 99 1.51 8.14 12.94
C GLU A 99 1.62 8.89 14.28
N ASP A 100 1.94 8.21 15.37
CA ASP A 100 2.17 8.82 16.70
C ASP A 100 3.33 9.81 16.66
N ALA A 101 4.45 9.42 16.02
CA ALA A 101 5.63 10.27 15.91
C ALA A 101 5.43 11.51 15.00
N MET A 102 4.60 11.39 13.96
CA MET A 102 4.39 12.46 12.99
C MET A 102 3.16 13.32 13.27
N GLY A 103 2.16 12.76 13.95
CA GLY A 103 0.78 13.24 13.96
C GLY A 103 0.03 12.94 12.65
N HIS A 104 -1.30 12.91 12.74
CA HIS A 104 -2.21 12.49 11.66
C HIS A 104 -1.92 13.15 10.29
N GLY A 105 -1.85 14.48 10.25
CA GLY A 105 -1.73 15.23 8.99
C GLY A 105 -0.42 14.97 8.25
N ARG A 106 0.71 14.94 8.99
CA ARG A 106 2.02 14.66 8.41
C ARG A 106 2.13 13.21 7.96
N PHE A 107 1.51 12.29 8.71
CA PHE A 107 1.47 10.88 8.35
C PHE A 107 0.70 10.64 7.03
N ILE A 108 -0.44 11.31 6.81
CA ILE A 108 -1.18 11.24 5.53
C ILE A 108 -0.26 11.63 4.37
N VAL A 109 0.37 12.81 4.46
CA VAL A 109 1.22 13.34 3.39
C VAL A 109 2.42 12.42 3.16
N PHE A 110 3.05 11.95 4.24
CA PHE A 110 4.17 11.01 4.16
C PHE A 110 3.78 9.70 3.45
N TYR A 111 2.66 9.09 3.85
CA TYR A 111 2.15 7.85 3.26
C TYR A 111 1.89 8.00 1.76
N LEU A 112 1.23 9.09 1.34
CA LEU A 112 0.93 9.35 -0.06
C LEU A 112 2.19 9.61 -0.89
N ILE A 113 3.14 10.39 -0.37
CA ILE A 113 4.42 10.63 -1.05
C ILE A 113 5.18 9.32 -1.24
N CYS A 114 5.27 8.47 -0.22
CA CYS A 114 5.93 7.18 -0.31
C CYS A 114 5.25 6.26 -1.33
N GLY A 115 3.92 6.20 -1.35
CA GLY A 115 3.17 5.40 -2.32
C GLY A 115 3.42 5.84 -3.77
N VAL A 116 3.29 7.15 -4.03
CA VAL A 116 3.53 7.71 -5.38
C VAL A 116 4.99 7.53 -5.80
N ALA A 117 5.95 7.82 -4.93
CA ALA A 117 7.37 7.65 -5.23
C ALA A 117 7.71 6.18 -5.54
N ALA A 118 7.18 5.23 -4.77
CA ALA A 118 7.38 3.81 -5.01
C ALA A 118 6.74 3.35 -6.33
N ALA A 119 5.54 3.83 -6.64
CA ALA A 119 4.87 3.52 -7.91
C ALA A 119 5.71 3.99 -9.11
N PHE A 120 6.24 5.22 -9.09
CA PHE A 120 7.12 5.70 -10.14
C PHE A 120 8.47 4.97 -10.18
N ALA A 121 9.08 4.69 -9.04
CA ALA A 121 10.33 3.93 -8.98
C ALA A 121 10.17 2.53 -9.60
N GLN A 122 9.06 1.85 -9.31
CA GLN A 122 8.76 0.56 -9.92
C GLN A 122 8.45 0.69 -11.41
N ALA A 123 7.64 1.68 -11.82
CA ALA A 123 7.32 1.93 -13.21
C ALA A 123 8.57 2.21 -14.07
N LEU A 124 9.50 3.01 -13.55
CA LEU A 124 10.76 3.35 -14.23
C LEU A 124 11.68 2.14 -14.42
N SER A 125 11.55 1.10 -13.59
CA SER A 125 12.37 -0.11 -13.74
C SER A 125 11.94 -0.98 -14.92
N ASN A 126 10.68 -0.87 -15.35
CA ASN A 126 10.17 -1.51 -16.57
C ASN A 126 9.05 -0.67 -17.23
N PRO A 127 9.40 0.41 -17.95
CA PRO A 127 8.43 1.38 -18.48
C PRO A 127 7.45 0.81 -19.50
N GLU A 128 7.83 -0.26 -20.21
CA GLU A 128 6.99 -0.89 -21.25
C GLU A 128 6.06 -1.97 -20.69
N SER A 129 6.10 -2.23 -19.37
CA SER A 129 5.26 -3.28 -18.75
C SER A 129 3.77 -2.98 -18.94
N PRO A 130 3.00 -3.94 -19.50
CA PRO A 130 1.53 -3.84 -19.57
C PRO A 130 0.85 -4.32 -18.28
N ILE A 131 1.60 -4.83 -17.31
CA ILE A 131 1.06 -5.45 -16.10
C ILE A 131 0.70 -4.33 -15.10
N PRO A 132 -0.57 -4.25 -14.66
CA PRO A 132 -0.98 -3.25 -13.68
C PRO A 132 -0.32 -3.52 -12.32
N MET A 133 0.23 -2.46 -11.73
CA MET A 133 0.76 -2.44 -10.36
C MET A 133 -0.34 -1.95 -9.42
N VAL A 134 -0.55 -2.69 -8.34
CA VAL A 134 -1.56 -2.42 -7.31
C VAL A 134 -1.00 -2.73 -5.93
N GLY A 135 -1.55 -2.10 -4.89
CA GLY A 135 -1.25 -2.40 -3.50
C GLY A 135 -0.65 -1.23 -2.74
N ALA A 136 -0.87 -1.26 -1.43
CA ALA A 136 -0.34 -0.29 -0.46
C ALA A 136 1.16 -0.47 -0.16
N SER A 137 1.79 -1.53 -0.68
CA SER A 137 3.12 -2.01 -0.27
C SER A 137 4.23 -0.97 -0.42
N GLY A 138 4.18 -0.13 -1.46
CA GLY A 138 5.14 0.96 -1.66
C GLY A 138 5.10 2.00 -0.53
N ALA A 139 3.89 2.44 -0.16
CA ALA A 139 3.70 3.37 0.95
C ALA A 139 4.08 2.73 2.29
N ILE A 140 3.69 1.47 2.51
CA ILE A 140 4.02 0.71 3.72
C ILE A 140 5.53 0.49 3.85
N SER A 141 6.25 0.29 2.75
CA SER A 141 7.73 0.21 2.77
C SER A 141 8.35 1.53 3.23
N GLY A 142 7.78 2.66 2.85
CA GLY A 142 8.15 3.98 3.38
C GLY A 142 7.87 4.10 4.88
N VAL A 143 6.69 3.66 5.33
CA VAL A 143 6.34 3.59 6.77
C VAL A 143 7.33 2.72 7.54
N LEU A 144 7.68 1.54 7.03
CA LEU A 144 8.69 0.67 7.64
C LEU A 144 10.06 1.35 7.69
N GLY A 145 10.47 2.05 6.63
CA GLY A 145 11.70 2.83 6.61
C GLY A 145 11.71 3.93 7.69
N ALA A 146 10.61 4.67 7.84
CA ALA A 146 10.46 5.67 8.90
C ALA A 146 10.51 5.03 10.29
N TYR A 147 9.82 3.90 10.48
CA TYR A 147 9.83 3.15 11.73
C TYR A 147 11.25 2.75 12.13
N LEU A 148 12.04 2.19 11.20
CA LEU A 148 13.43 1.79 11.46
C LEU A 148 14.33 2.97 11.84
N LEU A 149 14.08 4.17 11.30
CA LEU A 149 14.85 5.38 11.61
C LEU A 149 14.43 6.01 12.95
N LEU A 150 13.13 5.97 13.27
CA LEU A 150 12.58 6.52 14.51
C LEU A 150 12.85 5.61 15.72
N TYR A 151 12.83 4.30 15.50
CA TYR A 151 12.91 3.28 16.55
C TYR A 151 13.99 2.21 16.26
N PRO A 152 15.27 2.60 16.10
CA PRO A 152 16.35 1.68 15.69
C PRO A 152 16.67 0.57 16.71
N HIS A 153 16.19 0.70 17.95
CA HIS A 153 16.39 -0.28 19.02
C HIS A 153 15.09 -0.98 19.45
N ALA A 154 13.98 -0.73 18.76
CA ALA A 154 12.72 -1.40 19.06
C ALA A 154 12.80 -2.88 18.70
N ARG A 155 12.20 -3.71 19.55
CA ARG A 155 12.05 -5.14 19.31
C ARG A 155 10.70 -5.39 18.64
N VAL A 156 10.74 -6.23 17.61
CA VAL A 156 9.55 -6.66 16.88
C VAL A 156 9.46 -8.17 17.02
N LEU A 157 8.38 -8.64 17.63
CA LEU A 157 8.10 -10.07 17.72
C LEU A 157 7.76 -10.58 16.32
N VAL A 158 8.46 -11.60 15.84
CA VAL A 158 8.27 -12.16 14.51
C VAL A 158 7.97 -13.66 14.57
N ALA A 159 6.96 -14.10 13.82
CA ALA A 159 6.79 -15.49 13.50
C ALA A 159 7.65 -15.86 12.27
N ILE A 160 8.41 -16.93 12.40
CA ILE A 160 9.04 -17.61 11.27
C ILE A 160 8.19 -18.86 11.02
N PRO A 161 7.87 -19.24 9.77
CA PRO A 161 7.06 -20.45 9.50
C PRO A 161 7.65 -21.78 10.03
N LEU A 162 8.80 -21.74 10.73
CA LEU A 162 9.49 -22.83 11.40
C LEU A 162 9.43 -22.75 12.96
N GLY A 163 8.81 -21.72 13.55
CA GLY A 163 8.72 -21.49 15.01
C GLY A 163 8.68 -20.00 15.43
N PHE A 164 8.45 -19.71 16.71
CA PHE A 164 8.54 -18.35 17.27
C PHE A 164 9.98 -18.02 17.68
N TYR A 165 10.48 -16.84 17.31
CA TYR A 165 11.80 -16.33 17.71
C TYR A 165 11.65 -14.89 18.19
N ILE A 166 12.25 -14.57 19.34
CA ILE A 166 12.25 -13.23 19.98
C ILE A 166 13.56 -12.53 19.63
#